data_AF-A0A199V6A3-F1
#
_entry.id   AF-A0A199V6A3-F1
#
_cell.length_a   1.000
_cell.length_b   1.000
_cell.length_c   1.000
_cell.angle_alpha   90.00
_cell.angle_beta   90.00
_cell.angle_gamma   90.00
#
_symmetry.space_group_name_H-M   'P 1'
#
loop_
_entity.id
_entity.type
_entity.pdbx_description
1 polymer ?
#
loop_
_entity_poly.entity_id
_entity_poly.type
_entity_poly.pdbx_seq_one_letter_code
_entity_poly.pdbx_strand_id
1 'polypeptide(L)'
;KLIGAQYFNKGYAAFVGGLNSTFDTPRDTTGHGTHTLSTAGGSFVPGANVFGLLPLVNGSKCFDADILAAFDAAIHDGVDVLSVSLSGEADCFFDDGLAIGSFHAVRKGITVSCSAGNSGPTPGSVSNNAPWIFTVGASTMDREFPAYAIFGDKKLKGQSLSPKRLTKNKLYPIISSKDAKAANQSGNDAELCFLGSLDPEKVKDKIVVCLRGVNARVEKGEAVLEAGGAGMVLANNVMTGNEISADAHFLPATHITYSDGKVLFSYLQSTQSPHGYITKAITELNTKPAPFMAAFSSQGPNTVNPEILKPDITAPGVSVIAAYTRASSPTGLVYDHRRISFNSESGIPCLASHFGIVGFSRPSTLIGALQQSNRLS
;
A
#
# COMPACT_ATOMS: atom_id res chain seq x y z
N LYS A 1 -17.27 0.18 21.68
CA LYS A 1 -17.48 0.32 20.22
C LYS A 1 -17.21 -1.00 19.51
N LEU A 2 -16.05 -1.64 19.72
CA LEU A 2 -15.86 -3.05 19.36
C LEU A 2 -16.74 -3.91 20.29
N ILE A 3 -17.67 -4.68 19.72
CA ILE A 3 -18.65 -5.50 20.47
C ILE A 3 -18.43 -7.00 20.30
N GLY A 4 -17.59 -7.40 19.34
CA GLY A 4 -17.19 -8.79 19.08
C GLY A 4 -15.78 -8.84 18.52
N ALA A 5 -15.05 -9.89 18.86
CA ALA A 5 -13.71 -10.16 18.35
C ALA A 5 -13.48 -11.68 18.33
N GLN A 6 -13.19 -12.22 17.16
CA GLN A 6 -12.97 -13.66 16.95
C GLN A 6 -11.72 -13.86 16.09
N TYR A 7 -11.14 -15.06 16.14
CA TYR A 7 -10.00 -15.45 15.32
C TYR A 7 -10.21 -16.85 14.77
N PHE A 8 -9.65 -17.10 13.58
CA PHE A 8 -9.76 -18.37 12.87
C PHE A 8 -8.38 -18.71 12.30
N ASN A 9 -7.77 -19.79 12.78
CA ASN A 9 -6.39 -20.17 12.47
C ASN A 9 -6.23 -21.67 12.21
N LYS A 10 -7.33 -22.42 12.11
CA LYS A 10 -7.30 -23.88 11.97
C LYS A 10 -6.83 -24.31 10.59
N GLY A 11 -7.21 -23.57 9.55
CA GLY A 11 -6.71 -23.76 8.19
C GLY A 11 -5.21 -23.52 8.13
N TYR A 12 -4.75 -22.42 8.74
CA TYR A 12 -3.32 -22.14 8.88
C TYR A 12 -2.57 -23.21 9.66
N ALA A 13 -3.07 -23.63 10.84
CA ALA A 13 -2.46 -24.67 11.67
C ALA A 13 -2.36 -26.01 10.92
N ALA A 14 -3.36 -26.36 10.10
CA ALA A 14 -3.30 -27.57 9.28
C ALA A 14 -2.18 -27.50 8.23
N PHE A 15 -1.85 -26.30 7.73
CA PHE A 15 -0.80 -26.09 6.73
C PHE A 15 0.61 -26.03 7.34
N VAL A 16 0.81 -25.28 8.43
CA VAL A 16 2.15 -25.09 9.04
C VAL A 16 2.46 -26.06 10.19
N GLY A 17 1.46 -26.78 10.68
CA GLY A 17 1.56 -27.62 11.88
C GLY A 17 1.25 -26.86 13.17
N GLY A 18 1.81 -27.33 14.29
CA GLY A 18 1.51 -26.80 15.61
C GLY A 18 1.80 -25.29 15.75
N LEU A 19 0.77 -24.53 16.09
CA LEU A 19 0.88 -23.11 16.42
C LEU A 19 1.21 -22.94 17.91
N ASN A 20 1.91 -21.86 18.24
CA ASN A 20 2.06 -21.44 19.63
C ASN A 20 0.89 -20.52 20.04
N SER A 21 0.77 -20.25 21.34
CA SER A 21 -0.33 -19.45 21.90
C SER A 21 -0.38 -18.00 21.41
N THR A 22 0.64 -17.49 20.71
CA THR A 22 0.61 -16.13 20.13
C THR A 22 -0.37 -16.01 18.96
N PHE A 23 -0.79 -17.13 18.37
CA PHE A 23 -1.79 -17.18 17.30
C PHE A 23 -3.23 -17.37 17.82
N ASP A 24 -3.42 -17.60 19.12
CA ASP A 24 -4.73 -17.87 19.72
C ASP A 24 -5.37 -16.58 20.25
N THR A 25 -5.45 -15.57 19.38
CA THR A 25 -5.92 -14.24 19.78
C THR A 25 -6.47 -13.46 18.58
N PRO A 26 -7.54 -12.66 18.77
CA PRO A 26 -8.00 -11.72 17.76
C PRO A 26 -7.16 -10.44 17.71
N ARG A 27 -6.07 -10.36 18.47
CA ARG A 27 -5.21 -9.18 18.52
C ARG A 27 -4.43 -9.03 17.21
N ASP A 28 -4.64 -7.91 16.54
CA ASP A 28 -3.88 -7.55 15.35
C ASP A 28 -2.41 -7.25 15.69
N THR A 29 -1.49 -8.03 15.12
CA THR A 29 -0.03 -7.87 15.27
C THR A 29 0.66 -7.48 13.96
N THR A 30 -0.10 -7.26 12.88
CA THR A 30 0.39 -6.84 11.56
C THR A 30 0.03 -5.40 11.24
N GLY A 31 -1.14 -4.95 11.71
CA GLY A 31 -1.66 -3.59 11.57
C GLY A 31 -2.72 -3.40 10.49
N HIS A 32 -2.80 -4.31 9.51
CA HIS A 32 -3.75 -4.23 8.41
C HIS A 32 -5.21 -4.27 8.90
N GLY A 33 -5.52 -5.13 9.87
CA GLY A 33 -6.86 -5.24 10.47
C GLY A 33 -7.26 -3.98 11.24
N THR A 34 -6.32 -3.37 11.97
CA THR A 34 -6.55 -2.11 12.69
C THR A 34 -6.77 -0.95 11.72
N HIS A 35 -6.00 -0.89 10.62
CA HIS A 35 -6.09 0.15 9.60
C HIS A 35 -7.43 0.10 8.85
N THR A 36 -7.81 -1.07 8.36
CA THR A 36 -9.11 -1.34 7.71
C THR A 36 -10.30 -1.01 8.63
N LEU A 37 -10.32 -1.59 9.84
CA LEU A 37 -11.42 -1.42 10.78
C LEU A 37 -11.63 0.04 11.19
N SER A 38 -10.54 0.78 11.42
CA SER A 38 -10.62 2.20 11.77
C SER A 38 -10.99 3.09 10.59
N THR A 39 -10.68 2.69 9.35
CA THR A 39 -11.16 3.36 8.15
C THR A 39 -12.68 3.19 8.00
N ALA A 40 -13.21 1.98 8.25
CA ALA A 40 -14.64 1.69 8.10
C ALA A 40 -15.50 2.24 9.24
N GLY A 41 -15.06 2.04 10.48
CA GLY A 41 -15.87 2.24 11.69
C GLY A 41 -15.14 2.97 12.82
N GLY A 42 -14.04 3.66 12.53
CA GLY A 42 -13.26 4.42 13.51
C GLY A 42 -14.09 5.49 14.24
N SER A 43 -13.66 5.88 15.43
CA SER A 43 -14.18 7.06 16.12
C SER A 43 -13.30 8.28 15.82
N PHE A 44 -13.84 9.48 16.00
CA PHE A 44 -13.06 10.71 15.87
C PHE A 44 -11.89 10.73 16.88
N VAL A 45 -10.68 10.99 16.37
CA VAL A 45 -9.47 11.16 17.19
C VAL A 45 -8.79 12.48 16.82
N PRO A 46 -8.90 13.53 17.65
CA PRO A 46 -8.20 14.80 17.42
C PRO A 46 -6.68 14.61 17.38
N GLY A 47 -5.99 15.31 16.47
CA GLY A 47 -4.53 15.30 16.38
C GLY A 47 -3.92 14.04 15.75
N ALA A 48 -4.72 13.19 15.09
CA ALA A 48 -4.20 12.07 14.30
C ALA A 48 -3.17 12.55 13.26
N ASN A 49 -1.98 11.98 13.29
CA ASN A 49 -0.86 12.33 12.41
C ASN A 49 -0.07 11.08 12.04
N VAL A 50 0.73 11.16 10.98
CA VAL A 50 1.41 10.00 10.41
C VAL A 50 2.89 10.28 10.16
N PHE A 51 3.73 9.25 10.31
CA PHE A 51 5.15 9.27 9.94
C PHE A 51 5.56 8.07 9.07
N GLY A 52 4.65 7.52 8.28
CA GLY A 52 5.00 6.42 7.41
C GLY A 52 3.88 5.85 6.54
N LEU A 53 4.31 5.08 5.54
CA LEU A 53 3.52 4.19 4.72
C LEU A 53 4.06 2.76 4.86
N LEU A 54 3.19 1.78 5.06
CA LEU A 54 3.55 0.38 4.90
C LEU A 54 3.56 -0.01 3.42
N PRO A 55 4.64 -0.60 2.89
CA PRO A 55 4.51 -1.51 1.76
C PRO A 55 3.75 -2.78 2.22
N LEU A 56 2.98 -3.39 1.31
CA LEU A 56 2.29 -4.66 1.58
C LEU A 56 3.28 -5.67 2.16
N VAL A 57 3.01 -6.12 3.39
CA VAL A 57 3.76 -7.20 4.01
C VAL A 57 3.23 -8.50 3.43
N ASN A 58 3.98 -9.10 2.51
CA ASN A 58 3.82 -10.50 2.14
C ASN A 58 4.06 -11.34 3.39
N GLY A 59 2.99 -11.87 4.01
CA GLY A 59 3.18 -12.70 5.20
C GLY A 59 1.92 -13.23 5.86
N SER A 60 0.79 -12.51 5.83
CA SER A 60 -0.48 -13.05 6.33
C SER A 60 -1.19 -13.82 5.21
N LYS A 61 -0.90 -15.12 5.09
CA LYS A 61 -1.72 -16.01 4.26
C LYS A 61 -3.06 -16.22 4.95
N CYS A 62 -4.14 -15.75 4.34
CA CYS A 62 -5.50 -16.07 4.75
C CYS A 62 -5.90 -17.35 4.03
N PHE A 63 -6.25 -18.40 4.77
CA PHE A 63 -6.63 -19.69 4.21
C PHE A 63 -8.13 -19.72 3.99
N ASP A 64 -8.60 -20.31 2.89
CA ASP A 64 -10.04 -20.37 2.57
C ASP A 64 -10.86 -21.01 3.68
N ALA A 65 -10.35 -22.04 4.34
CA ALA A 65 -11.02 -22.65 5.48
C ALA A 65 -11.25 -21.66 6.65
N ASP A 66 -10.26 -20.81 6.94
CA ASP A 66 -10.36 -19.80 7.99
C ASP A 66 -11.26 -18.62 7.55
N ILE A 67 -11.21 -18.25 6.26
CA ILE A 67 -12.10 -17.25 5.66
C ILE A 67 -13.56 -17.71 5.74
N LEU A 68 -13.86 -18.94 5.31
CA LEU A 68 -15.21 -19.50 5.35
C LEU A 68 -15.74 -19.62 6.79
N ALA A 69 -14.90 -20.03 7.74
CA ALA A 69 -15.28 -20.05 9.15
C ALA A 69 -15.61 -18.64 9.68
N ALA A 70 -14.86 -17.62 9.26
CA ALA A 70 -15.14 -16.23 9.62
C ALA A 70 -16.46 -15.72 9.00
N PHE A 71 -16.76 -16.07 7.75
CA PHE A 71 -18.04 -15.75 7.12
C PHE A 71 -19.21 -16.42 7.86
N ASP A 72 -19.11 -17.72 8.16
CA ASP A 72 -20.17 -18.47 8.85
C ASP A 72 -20.45 -17.87 10.23
N ALA A 73 -19.41 -17.58 11.01
CA ALA A 73 -19.53 -16.92 12.30
C ALA A 73 -20.16 -15.53 12.19
N ALA A 74 -19.73 -14.70 11.23
CA ALA A 74 -20.27 -13.36 11.06
C ALA A 74 -21.75 -13.37 10.61
N ILE A 75 -22.13 -14.33 9.76
CA ILE A 75 -23.53 -14.54 9.36
C ILE A 75 -24.37 -14.95 10.57
N HIS A 76 -23.86 -15.88 11.39
CA HIS A 76 -24.53 -16.32 12.60
C HIS A 76 -24.69 -15.18 13.62
N ASP A 77 -23.67 -14.35 13.77
CA ASP A 77 -23.69 -13.17 14.65
C ASP A 77 -24.63 -12.06 14.14
N GLY A 78 -25.14 -12.16 12.90
CA GLY A 78 -26.13 -11.26 12.35
C GLY A 78 -25.58 -9.89 11.95
N VAL A 79 -24.34 -9.83 11.43
CA VAL A 79 -23.76 -8.57 10.94
C VAL A 79 -24.52 -8.00 9.74
N ASP A 80 -24.57 -6.68 9.60
CA ASP A 80 -25.28 -6.04 8.48
C ASP A 80 -24.44 -5.96 7.19
N VAL A 81 -23.13 -5.73 7.34
CA VAL A 81 -22.18 -5.55 6.23
C VAL A 81 -20.86 -6.23 6.57
N LEU A 82 -20.28 -6.91 5.59
CA LEU A 82 -18.94 -7.47 5.63
C LEU A 82 -17.99 -6.64 4.78
N SER A 83 -16.96 -6.11 5.43
CA SER A 83 -15.85 -5.41 4.77
C SER A 83 -14.64 -6.34 4.73
N VAL A 84 -14.30 -6.83 3.53
CA VAL A 84 -13.30 -7.89 3.34
C VAL A 84 -12.20 -7.40 2.43
N SER A 85 -11.17 -6.80 3.02
CA SER A 85 -9.96 -6.37 2.32
C SER A 85 -8.99 -7.54 2.11
N LEU A 86 -9.46 -8.58 1.42
CA LEU A 86 -8.68 -9.75 1.00
C LEU A 86 -8.85 -9.96 -0.51
N SER A 87 -7.84 -10.55 -1.13
CA SER A 87 -7.86 -10.94 -2.54
C SER A 87 -6.98 -12.16 -2.76
N GLY A 88 -7.46 -13.12 -3.55
CA GLY A 88 -6.69 -14.23 -4.09
C GLY A 88 -6.44 -14.08 -5.59
N GLU A 89 -6.04 -15.17 -6.24
CA GLU A 89 -6.16 -15.28 -7.69
C GLU A 89 -7.64 -15.42 -8.07
N ALA A 90 -8.02 -14.92 -9.24
CA ALA A 90 -9.38 -15.12 -9.75
C ALA A 90 -9.56 -16.58 -10.15
N ASP A 91 -10.51 -17.27 -9.53
CA ASP A 91 -10.84 -18.66 -9.84
C ASP A 91 -12.36 -18.83 -10.09
N CYS A 92 -12.76 -20.04 -10.49
CA CYS A 92 -14.15 -20.43 -10.55
C CYS A 92 -14.84 -20.16 -9.21
N PHE A 93 -16.08 -19.63 -9.24
CA PHE A 93 -16.78 -19.23 -8.02
C PHE A 93 -17.02 -20.37 -7.01
N PHE A 94 -16.95 -21.63 -7.46
CA PHE A 94 -17.10 -22.82 -6.61
C PHE A 94 -15.81 -23.28 -5.95
N ASP A 95 -14.67 -22.73 -6.37
CA ASP A 95 -13.33 -23.02 -5.85
C ASP A 95 -12.72 -21.80 -5.11
N ASP A 96 -13.43 -20.67 -5.09
CA ASP A 96 -13.04 -19.45 -4.39
C ASP A 96 -13.77 -19.32 -3.04
N GLY A 97 -13.02 -19.42 -1.94
CA GLY A 97 -13.56 -19.30 -0.57
C GLY A 97 -14.24 -17.95 -0.28
N LEU A 98 -13.76 -16.85 -0.88
CA LEU A 98 -14.40 -15.53 -0.79
C LEU A 98 -15.71 -15.50 -1.57
N ALA A 99 -15.76 -16.09 -2.76
CA ALA A 99 -16.98 -16.17 -3.55
C ALA A 99 -18.07 -17.00 -2.85
N ILE A 100 -17.71 -18.17 -2.31
CA ILE A 100 -18.62 -19.06 -1.58
C ILE A 100 -19.13 -18.39 -0.31
N GLY A 101 -18.23 -17.90 0.56
CA GLY A 101 -18.61 -17.25 1.82
C GLY A 101 -19.50 -16.03 1.59
N SER A 102 -19.14 -15.20 0.60
CA SER A 102 -19.93 -14.02 0.24
C SER A 102 -21.30 -14.35 -0.33
N PHE A 103 -21.43 -15.44 -1.10
CA PHE A 103 -22.73 -15.89 -1.61
C PHE A 103 -23.69 -16.21 -0.47
N HIS A 104 -23.23 -16.96 0.54
CA HIS A 104 -24.04 -17.30 1.70
C HIS A 104 -24.43 -16.08 2.53
N ALA A 105 -23.52 -15.11 2.69
CA ALA A 105 -23.81 -13.84 3.35
C ALA A 105 -24.88 -13.03 2.60
N VAL A 106 -24.70 -12.84 1.29
CA VAL A 106 -25.64 -12.12 0.42
C VAL A 106 -27.02 -12.76 0.41
N ARG A 107 -27.09 -14.10 0.42
CA ARG A 107 -28.36 -14.84 0.54
C ARG A 107 -29.11 -14.60 1.85
N LYS A 108 -28.42 -14.15 2.90
CA LYS A 108 -28.98 -13.77 4.21
C LYS A 108 -29.21 -12.26 4.34
N GLY A 109 -29.04 -11.50 3.25
CA GLY A 109 -29.24 -10.05 3.24
C GLY A 109 -28.02 -9.23 3.71
N ILE A 110 -26.86 -9.88 3.89
CA ILE A 110 -25.63 -9.22 4.34
C ILE A 110 -24.84 -8.76 3.12
N THR A 111 -24.54 -7.47 3.04
CA THR A 111 -23.76 -6.92 1.92
C THR A 111 -22.28 -7.22 2.11
N VAL A 112 -21.59 -7.63 1.05
CA VAL A 112 -20.14 -7.93 1.09
C VAL A 112 -19.39 -6.99 0.14
N SER A 113 -18.44 -6.23 0.70
CA SER A 113 -17.52 -5.40 -0.07
C SER A 113 -16.11 -5.98 -0.03
N CYS A 114 -15.50 -6.14 -1.21
CA CYS A 114 -14.14 -6.61 -1.36
C CYS A 114 -13.31 -5.66 -2.23
N SER A 115 -11.98 -5.69 -2.08
CA SER A 115 -11.07 -4.94 -2.95
C SER A 115 -10.92 -5.59 -4.33
N ALA A 116 -10.65 -4.81 -5.38
CA ALA A 116 -10.37 -5.35 -6.71
C ALA A 116 -9.04 -6.13 -6.81
N GLY A 117 -8.09 -5.85 -5.91
CA GLY A 117 -6.71 -6.35 -5.95
C GLY A 117 -5.70 -5.25 -6.29
N ASN A 118 -4.42 -5.54 -6.06
CA ASN A 118 -3.29 -4.64 -6.28
C ASN A 118 -2.36 -5.12 -7.43
N SER A 119 -2.89 -5.91 -8.37
CA SER A 119 -2.13 -6.55 -9.45
C SER A 119 -2.25 -5.80 -10.79
N GLY A 120 -2.76 -4.58 -10.76
CA GLY A 120 -2.75 -3.68 -11.91
C GLY A 120 -1.33 -3.27 -12.31
N PRO A 121 -1.14 -2.70 -13.52
CA PRO A 121 -2.18 -2.24 -14.45
C PRO A 121 -2.57 -3.28 -15.52
N THR A 122 -2.15 -4.55 -15.36
CA THR A 122 -2.44 -5.60 -16.35
C THR A 122 -3.95 -5.77 -16.52
N PRO A 123 -4.50 -5.76 -17.75
CA PRO A 123 -5.90 -6.06 -17.99
C PRO A 123 -6.28 -7.46 -17.47
N GLY A 124 -7.44 -7.59 -16.86
CA GLY A 124 -7.91 -8.86 -16.28
C GLY A 124 -7.24 -9.24 -14.96
N SER A 125 -6.63 -8.29 -14.26
CA SER A 125 -5.97 -8.50 -12.96
C SER A 125 -6.90 -8.43 -11.75
N VAL A 126 -8.20 -8.18 -11.97
CA VAL A 126 -9.22 -8.15 -10.90
C VAL A 126 -9.50 -9.56 -10.37
N SER A 127 -9.51 -9.69 -9.05
CA SER A 127 -9.62 -10.98 -8.35
C SER A 127 -11.02 -11.31 -7.86
N ASN A 128 -11.63 -10.40 -7.08
CA ASN A 128 -12.96 -10.58 -6.52
C ASN A 128 -14.04 -10.38 -7.60
N ASN A 129 -14.27 -11.41 -8.40
CA ASN A 129 -15.05 -11.36 -9.64
C ASN A 129 -16.51 -11.80 -9.49
N ALA A 130 -16.91 -12.32 -8.34
CA ALA A 130 -18.26 -12.83 -8.16
C ALA A 130 -19.30 -11.69 -8.32
N PRO A 131 -20.42 -11.94 -9.04
CA PRO A 131 -21.43 -10.91 -9.32
C PRO A 131 -22.08 -10.31 -8.09
N TRP A 132 -22.15 -11.06 -6.99
CA TRP A 132 -22.77 -10.65 -5.73
C TRP A 132 -21.81 -9.91 -4.78
N ILE A 133 -20.52 -9.84 -5.10
CA ILE A 133 -19.54 -9.07 -4.34
C ILE A 133 -19.52 -7.64 -4.87
N PHE A 134 -19.47 -6.65 -3.98
CA PHE A 134 -19.22 -5.26 -4.34
C PHE A 134 -17.70 -4.99 -4.38
N THR A 135 -17.13 -4.97 -5.58
CA THR A 135 -15.69 -4.96 -5.84
C THR A 135 -15.17 -3.53 -6.07
N VAL A 136 -14.23 -3.10 -5.23
CA VAL A 136 -13.78 -1.70 -5.15
C VAL A 136 -12.34 -1.53 -5.65
N GLY A 137 -12.15 -0.73 -6.69
CA GLY A 137 -10.85 -0.28 -7.20
C GLY A 137 -10.26 0.89 -6.42
N ALA A 138 -8.96 1.13 -6.57
CA ALA A 138 -8.21 2.14 -5.83
C ALA A 138 -7.98 3.42 -6.64
N SER A 139 -8.27 4.57 -6.04
CA SER A 139 -7.92 5.88 -6.58
C SER A 139 -7.19 6.74 -5.56
N THR A 140 -6.54 7.79 -6.06
CA THR A 140 -5.95 8.85 -5.24
C THR A 140 -7.01 9.78 -4.67
N MET A 141 -6.59 10.56 -3.69
CA MET A 141 -7.32 11.71 -3.16
C MET A 141 -6.55 12.99 -3.48
N ASP A 142 -7.14 14.15 -3.17
CA ASP A 142 -6.53 15.47 -3.36
C ASP A 142 -5.48 15.84 -2.29
N ARG A 143 -5.04 14.84 -1.51
CA ARG A 143 -3.95 14.94 -0.54
C ARG A 143 -2.71 14.21 -1.04
N GLU A 144 -1.58 14.91 -0.99
CA GLU A 144 -0.27 14.36 -1.32
C GLU A 144 0.74 14.67 -0.21
N PHE A 145 1.87 13.94 -0.24
CA PHE A 145 3.01 14.17 0.66
C PHE A 145 4.27 14.53 -0.14
N PRO A 146 4.29 15.70 -0.81
CA PRO A 146 5.37 16.03 -1.71
C PRO A 146 6.70 16.26 -0.97
N ALA A 147 7.76 15.70 -1.54
CA ALA A 147 9.14 16.04 -1.26
C ALA A 147 9.86 16.26 -2.59
N TYR A 148 10.41 17.46 -2.78
CA TYR A 148 11.07 17.84 -4.02
C TYR A 148 12.55 17.47 -4.02
N ALA A 149 13.01 16.91 -5.14
CA ALA A 149 14.42 16.83 -5.48
C ALA A 149 14.82 18.08 -6.29
N ILE A 150 15.79 18.84 -5.78
CA ILE A 150 16.25 20.10 -6.37
C ILE A 150 17.71 19.93 -6.74
N PHE A 151 18.05 20.17 -8.01
CA PHE A 151 19.41 20.06 -8.53
C PHE A 151 19.53 20.86 -9.83
N GLY A 152 20.68 21.49 -10.08
CA GLY A 152 20.82 22.43 -11.19
C GLY A 152 19.70 23.48 -11.20
N ASP A 153 19.01 23.63 -12.33
CA ASP A 153 17.82 24.47 -12.51
C ASP A 153 16.49 23.70 -12.33
N LYS A 154 16.55 22.42 -11.96
CA LYS A 154 15.39 21.53 -11.88
C LYS A 154 14.85 21.42 -10.47
N LYS A 155 13.52 21.30 -10.39
CA LYS A 155 12.76 20.99 -9.18
C LYS A 155 11.73 19.93 -9.50
N LEU A 156 12.02 18.67 -9.16
CA LEU A 156 11.17 17.52 -9.47
C LEU A 156 10.29 17.20 -8.27
N LYS A 157 8.98 17.05 -8.49
CA LYS A 157 8.00 16.68 -7.45
C LYS A 157 8.05 15.16 -7.25
N GLY A 158 8.41 14.71 -6.06
CA GLY A 158 8.27 13.32 -5.65
C GLY A 158 7.38 13.18 -4.41
N GLN A 159 7.23 11.97 -3.90
CA GLN A 159 6.44 11.64 -2.71
C GLN A 159 7.33 11.10 -1.57
N SER A 160 7.01 11.42 -0.32
CA SER A 160 7.74 10.91 0.85
C SER A 160 6.96 11.07 2.14
N LEU A 161 7.12 10.13 3.07
CA LEU A 161 6.69 10.27 4.47
C LEU A 161 7.88 10.25 5.44
N SER A 162 9.10 10.49 4.93
CA SER A 162 10.28 10.57 5.79
C SER A 162 10.15 11.75 6.77
N PRO A 163 10.32 11.53 8.08
CA PRO A 163 10.36 12.60 9.06
C PRO A 163 11.69 13.35 9.04
N LYS A 164 12.72 12.81 8.37
CA LYS A 164 14.07 13.37 8.35
C LYS A 164 14.17 14.49 7.32
N ARG A 165 15.12 15.39 7.56
CA ARG A 165 15.42 16.52 6.67
C ARG A 165 16.91 16.69 6.53
N LEU A 166 17.34 17.10 5.35
CA LEU A 166 18.70 17.58 5.12
C LEU A 166 18.89 18.95 5.77
N THR A 167 20.15 19.29 6.05
CA THR A 167 20.50 20.60 6.63
C THR A 167 20.08 21.71 5.66
N LYS A 168 19.28 22.66 6.15
CA LYS A 168 18.79 23.78 5.33
C LYS A 168 19.98 24.57 4.76
N ASN A 169 19.87 24.98 3.49
CA ASN A 169 20.90 25.74 2.76
C ASN A 169 22.23 25.00 2.53
N LYS A 170 22.30 23.68 2.75
CA LYS A 170 23.44 22.85 2.37
C LYS A 170 23.08 22.02 1.14
N LEU A 171 23.85 22.17 0.06
CA LEU A 171 23.80 21.24 -1.07
C LEU A 171 24.66 20.02 -0.77
N TYR A 172 24.19 18.86 -1.19
CA TYR A 172 24.87 17.58 -1.01
C TYR A 172 25.26 17.04 -2.39
N PRO A 173 26.45 16.43 -2.55
CA PRO A 173 26.79 15.75 -3.77
C PRO A 173 25.77 14.65 -4.06
N ILE A 174 25.45 14.42 -5.33
CA ILE A 174 24.55 13.35 -5.75
C ILE A 174 25.36 12.26 -6.44
N ILE A 175 25.05 11.00 -6.19
CA ILE A 175 25.73 9.86 -6.83
C ILE A 175 24.71 8.83 -7.30
N SER A 176 24.93 8.26 -8.49
CA SER A 176 24.20 7.06 -8.93
C SER A 176 24.63 5.89 -8.06
N SER A 177 23.69 5.09 -7.57
CA SER A 177 24.01 3.93 -6.75
C SER A 177 24.90 2.92 -7.49
N LYS A 178 24.79 2.84 -8.82
CA LYS A 178 25.66 2.01 -9.68
C LYS A 178 27.13 2.44 -9.64
N ASP A 179 27.40 3.74 -9.54
CA ASP A 179 28.77 4.28 -9.43
C ASP A 179 29.30 4.14 -7.99
N ALA A 180 28.39 4.09 -7.02
CA ALA A 180 28.65 3.84 -5.62
C ALA A 180 28.80 2.35 -5.26
N LYS A 181 28.86 1.44 -6.25
CA LYS A 181 28.99 -0.01 -6.03
C LYS A 181 30.22 -0.37 -5.21
N ALA A 182 30.03 -1.24 -4.22
CA ALA A 182 31.11 -1.89 -3.48
C ALA A 182 31.88 -2.88 -4.36
N ALA A 183 33.18 -3.06 -4.10
CA ALA A 183 34.08 -3.83 -4.96
C ALA A 183 33.58 -5.24 -5.30
N ASN A 184 33.02 -5.95 -4.29
CA ASN A 184 32.61 -7.35 -4.38
C ASN A 184 31.11 -7.54 -4.68
N GLN A 185 30.41 -6.50 -5.12
CA GLN A 185 28.97 -6.53 -5.34
C GLN A 185 28.62 -6.41 -6.83
N SER A 186 27.45 -6.90 -7.22
CA SER A 186 26.99 -6.79 -8.59
C SER A 186 26.50 -5.37 -8.90
N GLY A 187 26.60 -4.95 -10.16
CA GLY A 187 26.09 -3.65 -10.59
C GLY A 187 24.57 -3.53 -10.43
N ASN A 188 23.85 -4.64 -10.62
CA ASN A 188 22.39 -4.70 -10.45
C ASN A 188 22.00 -4.54 -8.98
N ASP A 189 22.75 -5.17 -8.07
CA ASP A 189 22.46 -5.07 -6.63
C ASP A 189 22.67 -3.64 -6.12
N ALA A 190 23.74 -2.99 -6.57
CA ALA A 190 24.01 -1.60 -6.24
C ALA A 190 23.00 -0.65 -6.90
N GLU A 191 22.63 -0.87 -8.17
CA GLU A 191 21.58 -0.08 -8.84
C GLU A 191 20.25 -0.12 -8.06
N LEU A 192 19.93 -1.28 -7.49
CA LEU A 192 18.79 -1.49 -6.62
C LEU A 192 19.06 -1.18 -5.14
N CYS A 193 20.23 -0.68 -4.76
CA CYS A 193 20.58 -0.36 -3.38
C CYS A 193 20.23 -1.49 -2.39
N PHE A 194 20.60 -2.72 -2.71
CA PHE A 194 20.50 -3.81 -1.74
C PHE A 194 21.40 -3.54 -0.52
N LEU A 195 21.02 -4.08 0.63
CA LEU A 195 21.85 -4.01 1.84
C LEU A 195 23.27 -4.54 1.55
N GLY A 196 24.29 -3.78 1.96
CA GLY A 196 25.70 -4.10 1.72
C GLY A 196 26.20 -3.96 0.27
N SER A 197 25.35 -3.51 -0.67
CA SER A 197 25.75 -3.34 -2.08
C SER A 197 26.53 -2.06 -2.37
N LEU A 198 26.45 -1.08 -1.47
CA LEU A 198 27.02 0.26 -1.62
C LEU A 198 28.35 0.38 -0.87
N ASP A 199 29.30 1.09 -1.47
CA ASP A 199 30.59 1.43 -0.89
C ASP A 199 30.46 2.64 0.05
N PRO A 200 30.71 2.48 1.37
CA PRO A 200 30.56 3.56 2.33
C PRO A 200 31.40 4.80 2.00
N GLU A 201 32.63 4.63 1.49
CA GLU A 201 33.51 5.76 1.16
C GLU A 201 32.97 6.57 -0.02
N LYS A 202 32.26 5.92 -0.94
CA LYS A 202 31.65 6.61 -2.08
C LYS A 202 30.33 7.28 -1.73
N VAL A 203 29.59 6.75 -0.75
CA VAL A 203 28.24 7.20 -0.38
C VAL A 203 28.23 8.25 0.72
N LYS A 204 29.24 8.26 1.60
CA LYS A 204 29.31 9.13 2.77
C LYS A 204 28.95 10.59 2.46
N ASP A 205 27.98 11.12 3.19
CA ASP A 205 27.48 12.50 3.08
C ASP A 205 26.92 12.88 1.68
N LYS A 206 26.47 11.91 0.88
CA LYS A 206 25.86 12.14 -0.45
C LYS A 206 24.38 11.77 -0.50
N ILE A 207 23.69 12.33 -1.49
CA ILE A 207 22.37 11.86 -1.91
C ILE A 207 22.58 10.73 -2.93
N VAL A 208 22.07 9.54 -2.62
CA VAL A 208 22.19 8.39 -3.53
C VAL A 208 20.93 8.25 -4.37
N VAL A 209 21.09 8.08 -5.68
CA VAL A 209 19.99 7.79 -6.61
C VAL A 209 19.88 6.29 -6.79
N CYS A 210 18.82 5.70 -6.25
CA CYS A 210 18.53 4.26 -6.33
C CYS A 210 17.39 4.01 -7.33
N LEU A 211 17.39 2.87 -8.01
CA LEU A 211 16.31 2.48 -8.90
C LEU A 211 15.28 1.60 -8.17
N ARG A 212 13.98 1.80 -8.42
CA ARG A 212 12.92 0.88 -7.99
C ARG A 212 13.14 -0.49 -8.65
N GLY A 213 12.84 -1.55 -7.91
CA GLY A 213 13.00 -2.92 -8.38
C GLY A 213 12.31 -3.91 -7.46
N VAL A 214 12.89 -5.09 -7.33
CA VAL A 214 12.28 -6.25 -6.66
C VAL A 214 12.33 -6.19 -5.13
N ASN A 215 13.26 -5.43 -4.55
CA ASN A 215 13.40 -5.27 -3.10
C ASN A 215 12.60 -4.07 -2.57
N ALA A 216 12.33 -4.08 -1.25
CA ALA A 216 11.46 -3.10 -0.62
C ALA A 216 12.01 -1.66 -0.77
N ARG A 217 11.13 -0.71 -1.11
CA ARG A 217 11.52 0.69 -1.34
C ARG A 217 12.20 1.29 -0.11
N VAL A 218 11.70 1.00 1.09
CA VAL A 218 12.26 1.51 2.34
C VAL A 218 13.61 0.86 2.68
N GLU A 219 13.80 -0.42 2.38
CA GLU A 219 15.08 -1.13 2.59
C GLU A 219 16.22 -0.49 1.79
N LYS A 220 15.94 0.01 0.57
CA LYS A 220 16.92 0.80 -0.20
C LYS A 220 17.40 2.03 0.55
N GLY A 221 16.48 2.69 1.25
CA GLY A 221 16.80 3.82 2.10
C GLY A 221 17.69 3.40 3.27
N GLU A 222 17.42 2.25 3.88
CA GLU A 222 18.27 1.70 4.93
C GLU A 222 19.69 1.41 4.43
N ALA A 223 19.83 0.76 3.27
CA ALA A 223 21.14 0.49 2.67
C ALA A 223 21.96 1.77 2.45
N VAL A 224 21.31 2.85 2.00
CA VAL A 224 21.96 4.15 1.85
C VAL A 224 22.35 4.74 3.21
N LEU A 225 21.48 4.62 4.23
CA LEU A 225 21.75 5.11 5.58
C LEU A 225 22.92 4.35 6.23
N GLU A 226 22.94 3.02 6.15
CA GLU A 226 24.02 2.17 6.68
C GLU A 226 25.37 2.47 6.01
N ALA A 227 25.36 2.78 4.71
CA ALA A 227 26.55 3.21 3.98
C ALA A 227 26.97 4.68 4.25
N GLY A 228 26.28 5.39 5.16
CA GLY A 228 26.62 6.76 5.57
C GLY A 228 26.07 7.87 4.65
N GLY A 229 25.09 7.55 3.81
CA GLY A 229 24.46 8.50 2.89
C GLY A 229 23.62 9.54 3.60
N ALA A 230 23.62 10.77 3.07
CA ALA A 230 22.85 11.88 3.62
C ALA A 230 21.36 11.84 3.22
N GLY A 231 21.04 11.25 2.07
CA GLY A 231 19.68 11.16 1.55
C GLY A 231 19.55 10.20 0.38
N MET A 232 18.33 9.93 -0.04
CA MET A 232 18.05 9.03 -1.17
C MET A 232 17.00 9.60 -2.13
N VAL A 233 17.27 9.57 -3.43
CA VAL A 233 16.22 9.69 -4.44
C VAL A 233 15.93 8.31 -4.99
N LEU A 234 14.70 7.83 -4.82
CA LEU A 234 14.23 6.61 -5.45
C LEU A 234 13.62 6.97 -6.80
N ALA A 235 14.19 6.50 -7.90
CA ALA A 235 13.65 6.69 -9.25
C ALA A 235 12.93 5.41 -9.71
N ASN A 236 11.76 5.54 -10.33
CA ASN A 236 11.15 4.39 -11.00
C ASN A 236 11.97 3.91 -12.20
N ASN A 237 11.83 2.62 -12.49
CA ASN A 237 12.30 2.01 -13.72
C ASN A 237 11.19 2.00 -14.78
N VAL A 238 11.52 1.53 -16.00
CA VAL A 238 10.55 1.47 -17.11
C VAL A 238 9.31 0.64 -16.77
N MET A 239 9.46 -0.44 -16.00
CA MET A 239 8.36 -1.35 -15.63
C MET A 239 7.40 -0.75 -14.60
N THR A 240 7.87 0.21 -13.81
CA THR A 240 7.09 0.85 -12.73
C THR A 240 6.57 2.24 -13.11
N GLY A 241 6.96 2.74 -14.29
CA GLY A 241 6.36 3.91 -14.93
C GLY A 241 6.38 5.16 -14.05
N ASN A 242 5.28 5.92 -14.06
CA ASN A 242 5.18 7.20 -13.34
C ASN A 242 4.40 7.12 -12.02
N GLU A 243 4.10 5.91 -11.53
CA GLU A 243 3.43 5.75 -10.24
C GLU A 243 4.42 5.91 -9.08
N ILE A 244 4.14 6.84 -8.18
CA ILE A 244 4.96 7.11 -7.00
C ILE A 244 4.16 6.93 -5.72
N SER A 245 4.84 6.54 -4.64
CA SER A 245 4.24 6.32 -3.33
C SER A 245 5.03 7.05 -2.26
N ALA A 246 4.35 7.51 -1.21
CA ALA A 246 4.98 8.25 -0.13
C ALA A 246 5.48 7.29 0.96
N ASP A 247 6.72 6.84 0.92
CA ASP A 247 7.24 5.85 1.89
C ASP A 247 7.89 6.46 3.14
N ALA A 248 7.88 5.69 4.23
CA ALA A 248 8.39 6.04 5.56
C ALA A 248 9.92 5.96 5.74
N HIS A 249 10.72 6.46 4.80
CA HIS A 249 12.18 6.25 4.83
C HIS A 249 12.87 6.72 6.13
N PHE A 250 13.96 6.05 6.52
CA PHE A 250 14.76 6.35 7.72
C PHE A 250 15.69 7.56 7.57
N LEU A 251 15.91 8.01 6.34
CA LEU A 251 16.70 9.17 5.96
C LEU A 251 15.88 10.13 5.07
N PRO A 252 16.34 11.37 4.83
CA PRO A 252 15.70 12.27 3.87
C PRO A 252 15.61 11.59 2.50
N ALA A 253 14.40 11.38 2.00
CA ALA A 253 14.20 10.67 0.76
C ALA A 253 13.00 11.19 -0.01
N THR A 254 13.01 10.97 -1.33
CA THR A 254 11.86 11.23 -2.20
C THR A 254 11.76 10.20 -3.32
N HIS A 255 10.54 9.75 -3.63
CA HIS A 255 10.24 8.85 -4.73
C HIS A 255 9.75 9.64 -5.94
N ILE A 256 10.48 9.57 -7.05
CA ILE A 256 10.18 10.29 -8.30
C ILE A 256 9.78 9.34 -9.43
N THR A 257 9.07 9.91 -10.41
CA THR A 257 8.55 9.17 -11.58
C THR A 257 9.69 8.65 -12.47
N TYR A 258 9.38 7.72 -13.39
CA TYR A 258 10.37 7.26 -14.38
C TYR A 258 10.81 8.41 -15.29
N SER A 259 9.87 9.26 -15.71
CA SER A 259 10.17 10.42 -16.54
C SER A 259 11.10 11.42 -15.85
N ASP A 260 10.89 11.67 -14.56
CA ASP A 260 11.74 12.52 -13.72
C ASP A 260 13.09 11.87 -13.44
N GLY A 261 13.10 10.54 -13.25
CA GLY A 261 14.31 9.74 -13.11
C GLY A 261 15.25 9.93 -14.30
N LYS A 262 14.73 9.90 -15.54
CA LYS A 262 15.53 10.17 -16.73
C LYS A 262 16.19 11.55 -16.69
N VAL A 263 15.44 12.59 -16.27
CA VAL A 263 15.99 13.96 -16.14
C VAL A 263 17.12 13.99 -15.12
N LEU A 264 16.95 13.33 -13.97
CA LEU A 264 17.97 13.25 -12.93
C LEU A 264 19.22 12.49 -13.41
N PHE A 265 19.06 11.33 -14.05
CA PHE A 265 20.21 10.57 -14.56
C PHE A 265 20.95 11.32 -15.67
N SER A 266 20.25 12.03 -16.56
CA SER A 266 20.89 12.90 -17.54
C SER A 266 21.66 14.06 -16.87
N TYR A 267 21.13 14.63 -15.79
CA TYR A 267 21.85 15.64 -15.01
C TYR A 267 23.15 15.09 -14.41
N LEU A 268 23.12 13.89 -13.81
CA LEU A 268 24.33 13.25 -13.25
C LEU A 268 25.44 13.06 -14.30
N GLN A 269 25.07 12.78 -15.54
CA GLN A 269 26.03 12.63 -16.65
C GLN A 269 26.52 13.97 -17.23
N SER A 270 25.76 15.06 -17.03
CA SER A 270 26.06 16.37 -17.61
C SER A 270 27.13 17.17 -16.86
N THR A 271 27.47 16.78 -15.63
CA THR A 271 28.42 17.51 -14.78
C THR A 271 29.30 16.55 -13.99
N GLN A 272 30.56 16.94 -13.77
CA GLN A 272 31.49 16.19 -12.91
C GLN A 272 31.23 16.42 -11.42
N SER A 273 30.40 17.40 -11.06
CA SER A 273 30.13 17.80 -9.69
C SER A 273 28.62 17.93 -9.43
N PRO A 274 27.84 16.84 -9.58
CA PRO A 274 26.40 16.87 -9.37
C PRO A 274 26.07 17.14 -7.91
N HIS A 275 25.24 18.15 -7.66
CA HIS A 275 24.83 18.57 -6.32
C HIS A 275 23.33 18.85 -6.28
N GLY A 276 22.71 18.61 -5.13
CA GLY A 276 21.30 18.92 -4.94
C GLY A 276 20.84 18.85 -3.50
N TYR A 277 19.52 18.87 -3.36
CA TYR A 277 18.82 18.94 -2.10
C TYR A 277 17.47 18.22 -2.20
N ILE A 278 17.12 17.49 -1.14
CA ILE A 278 15.78 16.93 -0.93
C ILE A 278 15.08 17.78 0.12
N THR A 279 13.96 18.37 -0.26
CA THR A 279 13.12 19.11 0.69
C THR A 279 12.43 18.18 1.69
N LYS A 280 12.11 18.70 2.88
CA LYS A 280 11.29 17.96 3.84
C LYS A 280 9.91 17.69 3.24
N ALA A 281 9.37 16.50 3.43
CA ALA A 281 8.00 16.18 3.11
C ALA A 281 7.03 17.16 3.80
N ILE A 282 6.05 17.64 3.04
CA ILE A 282 4.94 18.45 3.53
C ILE A 282 3.63 17.75 3.18
N THR A 283 2.53 18.11 3.83
CA THR A 283 1.19 17.71 3.40
C THR A 283 0.65 18.81 2.50
N GLU A 284 0.25 18.45 1.29
CA GLU A 284 -0.42 19.32 0.33
C GLU A 284 -1.84 18.81 0.14
N LEU A 285 -2.82 19.72 0.15
CA LEU A 285 -4.24 19.44 -0.04
C LEU A 285 -4.76 20.16 -1.29
N ASN A 286 -5.89 19.72 -1.83
CA ASN A 286 -6.48 20.23 -3.06
C ASN A 286 -5.58 20.04 -4.29
N THR A 287 -4.78 18.97 -4.33
CA THR A 287 -3.95 18.66 -5.50
C THR A 287 -4.81 18.23 -6.68
N LYS A 288 -4.31 18.47 -7.90
CA LYS A 288 -4.99 18.11 -9.15
C LYS A 288 -4.02 17.41 -10.11
N PRO A 289 -4.49 16.42 -10.90
CA PRO A 289 -5.85 15.88 -10.91
C PRO A 289 -6.11 14.96 -9.71
N ALA A 290 -7.34 14.99 -9.18
CA ALA A 290 -7.82 14.05 -8.16
C ALA A 290 -9.35 13.87 -8.30
N PRO A 291 -9.89 12.64 -8.19
CA PRO A 291 -9.16 11.38 -8.10
C PRO A 291 -8.57 10.96 -9.45
N PHE A 292 -7.51 10.14 -9.42
CA PHE A 292 -7.08 9.33 -10.57
C PHE A 292 -6.83 7.90 -10.12
N MET A 293 -6.94 6.94 -11.04
CA MET A 293 -6.77 5.53 -10.71
C MET A 293 -5.33 5.23 -10.28
N ALA A 294 -5.17 4.52 -9.17
CA ALA A 294 -3.87 4.01 -8.75
C ALA A 294 -3.39 2.97 -9.77
N ALA A 295 -2.10 2.97 -10.12
CA ALA A 295 -1.63 2.07 -11.17
C ALA A 295 -1.65 0.62 -10.71
N PHE A 296 -1.39 0.37 -9.42
CA PHE A 296 -1.56 -0.95 -8.81
C PHE A 296 -3.01 -1.44 -8.78
N SER A 297 -4.03 -0.57 -8.92
CA SER A 297 -5.43 -1.01 -8.84
C SER A 297 -5.70 -2.04 -9.93
N SER A 298 -6.07 -3.25 -9.53
CA SER A 298 -6.43 -4.30 -10.46
C SER A 298 -7.56 -3.86 -11.39
N GLN A 299 -7.47 -4.29 -12.65
CA GLN A 299 -8.34 -3.85 -13.73
C GLN A 299 -9.15 -5.03 -14.27
N GLY A 300 -10.35 -4.72 -14.77
CA GLY A 300 -11.10 -5.64 -15.61
C GLY A 300 -10.39 -5.98 -16.93
N PRO A 301 -11.00 -6.83 -17.78
CA PRO A 301 -12.33 -7.42 -17.60
C PRO A 301 -12.38 -8.49 -16.52
N ASN A 302 -13.59 -8.86 -16.09
CA ASN A 302 -13.81 -10.03 -15.25
C ASN A 302 -13.40 -11.30 -16.04
N THR A 303 -12.42 -12.04 -15.54
CA THR A 303 -11.86 -13.21 -16.23
C THR A 303 -12.73 -14.47 -16.10
N VAL A 304 -13.63 -14.50 -15.12
CA VAL A 304 -14.52 -15.64 -14.85
C VAL A 304 -15.83 -15.50 -15.60
N ASN A 305 -16.43 -14.31 -15.57
CA ASN A 305 -17.61 -13.98 -16.36
C ASN A 305 -17.46 -12.60 -17.04
N PRO A 306 -16.93 -12.56 -18.28
CA PRO A 306 -16.63 -11.32 -18.99
C PRO A 306 -17.85 -10.43 -19.29
N GLU A 307 -19.07 -10.97 -19.24
CA GLU A 307 -20.31 -10.20 -19.45
C GLU A 307 -20.61 -9.25 -18.28
N ILE A 308 -20.00 -9.48 -17.11
CA ILE A 308 -20.19 -8.70 -15.90
C ILE A 308 -18.95 -7.86 -15.63
N LEU A 309 -19.07 -6.55 -15.82
CA LEU A 309 -17.97 -5.61 -15.63
C LEU A 309 -17.47 -5.60 -14.18
N LYS A 310 -16.15 -5.58 -14.03
CA LYS A 310 -15.42 -5.42 -12.76
C LYS A 310 -14.20 -4.52 -12.95
N PRO A 311 -13.76 -3.76 -11.93
CA PRO A 311 -14.42 -3.54 -10.63
C PRO A 311 -15.73 -2.74 -10.77
N ASP A 312 -16.57 -2.73 -9.73
CA ASP A 312 -17.87 -2.06 -9.77
C ASP A 312 -17.76 -0.54 -9.55
N ILE A 313 -16.79 -0.12 -8.72
CA ILE A 313 -16.60 1.29 -8.34
C ILE A 313 -15.13 1.56 -7.96
N THR A 314 -14.77 2.83 -7.78
CA THR A 314 -13.48 3.26 -7.22
C THR A 314 -13.67 4.06 -5.94
N ALA A 315 -12.72 3.96 -5.01
CA ALA A 315 -12.67 4.76 -3.79
C ALA A 315 -11.23 5.19 -3.43
N PRO A 316 -11.05 6.16 -2.52
CA PRO A 316 -9.72 6.56 -2.07
C PRO A 316 -8.98 5.39 -1.40
N GLY A 317 -7.87 4.98 -2.00
CA GLY A 317 -7.06 3.85 -1.54
C GLY A 317 -5.55 4.11 -1.59
N VAL A 318 -5.14 5.34 -1.84
CA VAL A 318 -3.72 5.73 -1.88
C VAL A 318 -3.42 6.67 -0.72
N SER A 319 -2.44 6.30 0.09
CA SER A 319 -1.95 7.07 1.24
C SER A 319 -3.04 7.50 2.22
N VAL A 320 -3.91 6.55 2.58
CA VAL A 320 -5.00 6.72 3.55
C VAL A 320 -4.44 6.63 4.95
N ILE A 321 -4.75 7.61 5.80
CA ILE A 321 -4.32 7.65 7.20
C ILE A 321 -5.40 7.01 8.06
N ALA A 322 -5.06 5.94 8.78
CA ALA A 322 -5.95 5.27 9.72
C ALA A 322 -5.17 4.76 10.95
N ALA A 323 -5.88 4.21 11.94
CA ALA A 323 -5.25 3.70 13.16
C ALA A 323 -4.36 2.48 12.87
N TYR A 324 -3.38 2.26 13.74
CA TYR A 324 -2.39 1.21 13.55
C TYR A 324 -2.04 0.51 14.87
N THR A 325 -1.65 -0.77 14.79
CA THR A 325 -1.57 -1.68 15.94
C THR A 325 -0.57 -1.27 17.04
N ARG A 326 0.49 -0.51 16.71
CA ARG A 326 1.68 -0.31 17.55
C ARG A 326 2.45 -1.59 17.93
N ALA A 327 2.01 -2.77 17.50
CA ALA A 327 2.79 -4.01 17.60
C ALA A 327 3.88 -4.06 16.51
N SER A 328 3.50 -3.74 15.28
CA SER A 328 4.36 -3.75 14.10
C SER A 328 4.95 -2.38 13.81
N SER A 329 6.01 -2.39 13.01
CA SER A 329 6.62 -1.18 12.49
C SER A 329 5.83 -0.59 11.33
N PRO A 330 6.00 0.71 11.01
CA PRO A 330 5.38 1.34 9.84
C PRO A 330 5.83 0.78 8.50
N THR A 331 6.90 -0.01 8.45
CA THR A 331 7.52 -0.50 7.21
C THR A 331 7.44 -2.01 7.07
N GLY A 332 7.06 -2.73 8.14
CA GLY A 332 7.08 -4.19 8.21
C GLY A 332 8.49 -4.78 8.29
N LEU A 333 9.54 -3.96 8.24
CA LEU A 333 10.93 -4.39 8.30
C LEU A 333 11.30 -4.73 9.75
N VAL A 334 12.06 -5.82 9.92
CA VAL A 334 12.43 -6.37 11.23
C VAL A 334 13.29 -5.42 12.07
N TYR A 335 14.11 -4.60 11.41
CA TYR A 335 14.97 -3.59 12.02
C TYR A 335 14.27 -2.24 12.23
N ASP A 336 13.02 -2.07 11.78
CA ASP A 336 12.25 -0.87 12.07
C ASP A 336 11.62 -0.95 13.46
N HIS A 337 12.23 -0.25 14.41
CA HIS A 337 11.76 -0.23 15.80
C HIS A 337 10.73 0.88 16.07
N ARG A 338 10.35 1.69 15.08
CA ARG A 338 9.33 2.74 15.26
C ARG A 338 7.97 2.10 15.54
N ARG A 339 7.18 2.72 16.44
CA ARG A 339 5.80 2.33 16.73
C ARG A 339 4.90 3.56 16.66
N ILE A 340 3.85 3.46 15.85
CA ILE A 340 2.95 4.58 15.53
C ILE A 340 1.49 4.17 15.78
N SER A 341 0.69 5.11 16.25
CA SER A 341 -0.74 4.90 16.48
C SER A 341 -1.59 5.08 15.22
N PHE A 342 -1.04 5.77 14.21
CA PHE A 342 -1.68 5.98 12.92
C PHE A 342 -0.64 5.82 11.82
N ASN A 343 -1.02 5.13 10.74
CA ASN A 343 -0.19 4.86 9.59
C ASN A 343 -0.88 5.30 8.29
N SER A 344 -0.09 5.59 7.26
CA SER A 344 -0.58 5.79 5.90
C SER A 344 -0.53 4.43 5.21
N GLU A 345 -1.54 4.03 4.47
CA GLU A 345 -1.45 2.81 3.65
C GLU A 345 -2.01 3.05 2.26
N SER A 346 -1.45 2.34 1.28
CA SER A 346 -1.88 2.36 -0.12
C SER A 346 -2.22 0.92 -0.52
N GLY A 347 -3.41 0.71 -1.07
CA GLY A 347 -3.89 -0.59 -1.53
C GLY A 347 -5.16 -1.10 -0.83
N ILE A 348 -5.47 -2.37 -1.13
CA ILE A 348 -6.44 -3.31 -0.52
C ILE A 348 -7.13 -2.88 0.80
N PRO A 349 -6.42 -2.56 1.92
CA PRO A 349 -7.04 -2.32 3.23
C PRO A 349 -8.08 -1.20 3.27
N CYS A 350 -7.86 -0.16 2.48
CA CYS A 350 -8.65 1.05 2.64
C CYS A 350 -10.02 0.93 1.96
N LEU A 351 -10.13 0.10 0.93
CA LEU A 351 -11.18 0.23 -0.09
C LEU A 351 -12.50 -0.43 0.29
N ALA A 352 -12.46 -1.69 0.75
CA ALA A 352 -13.65 -2.37 1.27
C ALA A 352 -14.22 -1.62 2.49
N SER A 353 -13.36 -0.90 3.21
CA SER A 353 -13.66 -0.20 4.44
C SER A 353 -14.48 1.08 4.20
N HIS A 354 -14.20 1.84 3.14
CA HIS A 354 -14.96 3.07 2.83
C HIS A 354 -16.45 2.81 2.52
N PHE A 355 -16.81 1.59 2.09
CA PHE A 355 -18.19 1.23 1.75
C PHE A 355 -18.99 0.58 2.89
N GLY A 356 -18.41 0.43 4.09
CA GLY A 356 -19.16 0.00 5.29
C GLY A 356 -20.36 0.89 5.65
N ILE A 357 -20.46 2.09 5.05
CA ILE A 357 -21.53 3.06 5.30
C ILE A 357 -22.83 2.73 4.52
N VAL A 358 -22.78 1.98 3.42
CA VAL A 358 -23.96 1.79 2.54
C VAL A 358 -25.08 1.01 3.22
N GLY A 359 -24.76 0.08 4.13
CA GLY A 359 -25.74 -0.72 4.88
C GLY A 359 -26.67 0.06 5.80
N PHE A 360 -26.28 1.28 6.22
CA PHE A 360 -27.10 2.09 7.14
C PHE A 360 -28.25 2.83 6.45
N SER A 361 -28.22 2.95 5.12
CA SER A 361 -29.12 3.89 4.44
C SER A 361 -30.49 3.31 4.08
N ARG A 362 -30.66 1.98 3.89
CA ARG A 362 -31.96 1.33 3.59
C ARG A 362 -32.01 -0.17 3.96
N PRO A 363 -32.55 -0.56 5.13
CA PRO A 363 -32.60 -1.98 5.57
C PRO A 363 -33.54 -2.90 4.77
N SER A 364 -34.27 -2.40 3.76
CA SER A 364 -35.33 -3.14 3.05
C SER A 364 -35.14 -3.26 1.53
N THR A 365 -33.98 -2.90 0.97
CA THR A 365 -33.77 -2.95 -0.49
C THR A 365 -33.01 -4.20 -0.90
N LEU A 366 -33.57 -5.02 -1.80
CA LEU A 366 -32.85 -6.15 -2.42
C LEU A 366 -31.54 -5.66 -3.06
N ILE A 367 -30.48 -6.45 -2.95
CA ILE A 367 -29.11 -6.11 -3.41
C ILE A 367 -29.06 -5.71 -4.90
N GLY A 368 -29.91 -6.30 -5.75
CA GLY A 368 -30.03 -5.89 -7.16
C GLY A 368 -30.51 -4.44 -7.36
N ALA A 369 -31.22 -3.87 -6.40
CA ALA A 369 -31.69 -2.49 -6.44
C ALA A 369 -30.62 -1.48 -5.99
N LEU A 370 -29.68 -1.85 -5.10
CA LEU A 370 -28.55 -0.97 -4.74
C LEU A 370 -27.53 -0.86 -5.89
N GLN A 371 -27.30 -1.96 -6.62
CA GLN A 371 -26.41 -1.97 -7.81
C GLN A 371 -27.03 -1.22 -9.01
N GLN A 372 -28.36 -1.18 -9.13
CA GLN A 372 -29.08 -0.42 -10.17
C GLN A 372 -29.41 1.04 -9.78
N SER A 373 -29.49 1.36 -8.49
CA SER A 373 -29.87 2.69 -7.98
C SER A 373 -28.92 3.83 -8.39
N ASN A 374 -27.70 3.53 -8.84
CA ASN A 374 -26.75 4.54 -9.33
C ASN A 374 -26.82 4.79 -10.86
N ARG A 375 -27.79 4.18 -11.57
CA ARG A 375 -28.01 4.42 -13.02
C ARG A 375 -29.21 5.32 -13.34
N LEU A 376 -29.91 5.85 -12.34
CA LEU A 376 -31.04 6.76 -12.54
C LEU A 376 -31.01 7.89 -11.50
N SER A 377 -30.21 8.92 -11.79
CA SER A 377 -30.40 10.30 -11.36
C SER A 377 -29.66 11.24 -12.30
#